data_AF-A0A167NWX3-F1
#
_entry.id   AF-A0A167NWX3-F1
#
_cell.length_a   1.000
_cell.length_b   1.000
_cell.length_c   1.000
_cell.angle_alpha   90.00
_cell.angle_beta   90.00
_cell.angle_gamma   90.00
#
_symmetry.space_group_name_H-M   'P 1'
#
loop_
_entity.id
_entity.type
_entity.pdbx_description
1 polymer ?
#
loop_
_entity_poly.entity_id
_entity_poly.type
_entity_poly.pdbx_seq_one_letter_code
_entity_poly.pdbx_strand_id
1 'polypeptide(L)' 'KVRTWTDRTGAFKVEAQYLAIHAGKIRLHKINGVKIDVPVQKMCAEDLYFIESETGMKL' A
#
# COMPACT_ATOMS: atom_id res chain seq x y z
N LYS A 1 2.30 1.99 10.60
CA LYS A 1 2.68 3.43 10.50
C LYS A 1 1.87 4.10 9.37
N VAL A 2 1.47 5.37 9.51
CA VAL A 2 0.88 6.17 8.40
C VAL A 2 2.01 6.70 7.53
N ARG A 3 1.88 6.58 6.21
CA ARG A 3 2.83 7.14 5.22
C ARG A 3 2.11 7.45 3.91
N THR A 4 2.81 8.12 3.00
CA THR A 4 2.35 8.31 1.62
C THR A 4 2.58 7.04 0.82
N TRP A 5 1.51 6.56 0.20
CA TRP A 5 1.51 5.45 -0.74
C TRP A 5 1.35 5.98 -2.15
N THR A 6 2.07 5.39 -3.10
CA THR A 6 2.21 5.85 -4.47
C THR A 6 1.96 4.70 -5.45
N ASP A 7 1.18 4.97 -6.49
CA ASP A 7 1.00 4.01 -7.55
C ASP A 7 2.25 3.91 -8.46
N ARG A 8 2.35 2.87 -9.28
CA ARG A 8 3.49 2.62 -10.16
C ARG A 8 3.78 3.75 -11.17
N THR A 9 2.77 4.58 -11.48
CA THR A 9 2.93 5.71 -12.40
C THR A 9 3.34 7.00 -11.69
N GLY A 10 3.23 7.05 -10.36
CA GLY A 10 3.47 8.25 -9.56
C GLY A 10 2.35 9.29 -9.61
N ALA A 11 1.30 9.06 -10.41
CA ALA A 11 0.19 9.99 -10.61
C ALA A 11 -0.74 10.06 -9.40
N PHE A 12 -0.87 8.96 -8.65
CA PHE A 12 -1.74 8.85 -7.49
C PHE A 12 -0.92 8.66 -6.23
N LYS A 13 -1.18 9.53 -5.25
CA LYS A 13 -0.58 9.48 -3.92
C LYS A 13 -1.66 9.54 -2.86
N VAL A 14 -1.49 8.78 -1.78
CA VAL A 14 -2.44 8.77 -0.67
C VAL A 14 -1.74 8.60 0.68
N GLU A 15 -2.07 9.43 1.65
CA GLU A 15 -1.67 9.21 3.04
C GLU A 15 -2.57 8.16 3.68
N ALA A 16 -1.96 7.04 4.07
CA ALA A 16 -2.69 5.92 4.64
C ALA A 16 -1.81 5.03 5.52
N GLN A 17 -2.47 4.25 6.37
CA GLN A 17 -1.87 3.15 7.12
C GLN A 17 -2.07 1.83 6.36
N TYR A 18 -1.00 1.02 6.28
CA TYR A 18 -1.10 -0.37 5.88
C TYR A 18 -1.93 -1.17 6.90
N LEU A 19 -2.91 -1.93 6.41
CA LEU A 19 -3.70 -2.84 7.26
C LEU A 19 -3.37 -4.31 7.00
N ALA A 20 -3.42 -4.75 5.75
CA ALA A 20 -3.26 -6.15 5.39
C ALA A 20 -3.00 -6.34 3.89
N ILE A 21 -2.54 -7.53 3.51
CA ILE A 21 -2.60 -8.03 2.13
C ILE A 21 -3.58 -9.20 2.07
N HIS A 22 -4.44 -9.17 1.06
CA HIS A 22 -5.36 -10.26 0.78
C HIS A 22 -5.65 -10.33 -0.73
N ALA A 23 -5.62 -11.54 -1.29
CA ALA A 23 -5.93 -11.81 -2.69
C ALA A 23 -5.21 -10.87 -3.70
N GLY A 24 -3.90 -10.66 -3.50
CA GLY A 24 -3.07 -9.81 -4.37
C GLY A 24 -3.38 -8.31 -4.28
N LYS A 25 -4.08 -7.89 -3.22
CA LYS A 25 -4.39 -6.48 -2.95
C LYS A 25 -3.88 -6.06 -1.59
N ILE A 26 -3.41 -4.83 -1.52
CA ILE A 26 -3.00 -4.13 -0.31
C ILE A 26 -4.19 -3.34 0.19
N ARG A 27 -4.59 -3.59 1.44
CA ARG A 27 -5.63 -2.84 2.13
C ARG A 27 -5.00 -1.67 2.89
N LEU A 28 -5.44 -0.47 2.55
CA LEU A 28 -4.99 0.79 3.15
C LEU A 28 -6.14 1.48 3.88
N HIS A 29 -5.84 2.09 5.02
CA HIS A 29 -6.75 2.95 5.77
C HIS A 29 -6.28 4.40 5.63
N LYS A 30 -7.00 5.18 4.83
CA LYS A 30 -6.71 6.60 4.63
C LYS A 30 -6.92 7.38 5.93
N ILE A 31 -6.20 8.50 6.07
CA ILE A 31 -6.35 9.40 7.23
C ILE A 31 -7.78 9.95 7.40
N ASN A 32 -8.58 9.98 6.32
CA ASN A 32 -9.97 10.42 6.34
C ASN A 32 -10.97 9.31 6.76
N GLY A 33 -10.49 8.15 7.21
CA GLY A 33 -11.32 7.03 7.66
C GLY A 33 -11.74 6.03 6.57
N VAL A 34 -11.49 6.35 5.29
CA VAL A 34 -11.86 5.45 4.18
C VAL A 34 -10.87 4.30 4.06
N LYS A 35 -11.37 3.07 3.91
CA LYS A 35 -10.56 1.90 3.59
C LYS A 35 -10.62 1.62 2.09
N ILE A 36 -9.47 1.35 1.48
CA ILE A 36 -9.35 1.02 0.06
C ILE A 36 -8.51 -0.23 -0.15
N ASP A 37 -8.81 -0.98 -1.21
CA ASP A 37 -7.99 -2.10 -1.67
C ASP A 37 -7.31 -1.70 -2.98
N VAL A 38 -5.98 -1.79 -3.02
CA VAL A 38 -5.16 -1.46 -4.19
C VAL A 38 -4.43 -2.71 -4.67
N PRO A 39 -4.51 -3.08 -5.95
CA PRO A 39 -3.75 -4.22 -6.47
C PRO A 39 -2.24 -4.02 -6.28
N VAL A 40 -1.52 -5.05 -5.84
CA VAL A 40 -0.06 -5.04 -5.65
C VAL A 40 0.66 -4.53 -6.91
N GLN A 41 0.24 -5.01 -8.09
CA GLN A 41 0.82 -4.63 -9.38
C GLN A 41 0.62 -3.15 -9.76
N LYS A 42 -0.25 -2.42 -9.05
CA LYS A 42 -0.45 -0.98 -9.25
C LYS A 42 0.39 -0.13 -8.32
N MET A 43 1.11 -0.71 -7.36
CA MET A 43 1.94 0.03 -6.42
C MET A 43 3.34 0.28 -6.98
N CYS A 44 3.98 1.35 -6.53
CA CYS A 44 5.40 1.57 -6.82
C CYS A 44 6.27 0.55 -6.05
N ALA A 45 7.47 0.29 -6.55
CA ALA A 45 8.37 -0.70 -5.97
C ALA A 45 8.76 -0.37 -4.52
N GLU A 46 9.01 0.91 -4.21
CA GLU A 46 9.37 1.36 -2.86
C GLU A 46 8.31 0.99 -1.81
N ASP A 47 7.04 1.14 -2.16
CA ASP A 47 5.93 0.81 -1.27
C ASP A 47 5.76 -0.70 -1.08
N LEU A 48 6.05 -1.48 -2.12
CA LEU A 48 6.08 -2.93 -2.01
C LEU A 48 7.21 -3.37 -1.09
N TYR A 49 8.42 -2.85 -1.29
CA TYR A 49 9.57 -3.13 -0.40
C TYR A 49 9.30 -2.76 1.05
N PHE A 50 8.61 -1.64 1.29
CA PHE A 50 8.20 -1.28 2.64
C PHE A 50 7.33 -2.38 3.27
N ILE A 51 6.33 -2.89 2.55
CA ILE A 51 5.49 -3.97 3.08
C ILE A 51 6.28 -5.25 3.29
N GLU A 52 7.14 -5.64 2.34
CA GLU A 52 7.99 -6.82 2.49
C GLU A 52 8.89 -6.72 3.73
N SER A 53 9.47 -5.55 3.99
CA SER A 53 10.31 -5.32 5.18
C SER A 53 9.53 -5.38 6.49
N GLU A 54 8.29 -4.89 6.52
CA GLU A 54 7.46 -4.87 7.74
C GLU A 54 6.79 -6.23 8.02
N THR A 55 6.51 -7.01 6.97
CA THR A 55 5.75 -8.27 7.09
C THR A 55 6.60 -9.52 6.95
N GLY A 56 7.82 -9.41 6.42
CA GLY A 56 8.66 -10.56 6.04
C GLY A 56 8.12 -11.36 4.85
N MET A 57 7.06 -10.88 4.19
CA MET A 57 6.48 -11.51 3.00
C MET A 57 7.23 -11.06 1.74
N LYS A 58 7.18 -11.88 0.69
CA LYS A 58 7.66 -11.51 -0.64
C LYS A 58 6.47 -11.26 -1.57
N LEU A 59 6.45 -10.12 -2.26
CA LEU A 59 5.32 -9.61 -3.05
C LEU A 59 5.61 -9.50 -4.53
#